data_AF-A0A925T6B7-F1
#
_entry.id   AF-A0A925T6B7-F1
#
_cell.length_a   1.000
_cell.length_b   1.000
_cell.length_c   1.000
_cell.angle_alpha   90.00
_cell.angle_beta   90.00
_cell.angle_gamma   90.00
#
_symmetry.space_group_name_H-M   'P 1'
#
loop_
_entity.id
_entity.type
_entity.pdbx_description
1 polymer ?
#
loop_
_entity_poly.entity_id
_entity_poly.type
_entity_poly.pdbx_seq_one_letter_code
_entity_poly.pdbx_strand_id
1 'polypeptide(L)'
;MRSGNSLHLALLLLSLGLMKPGRTNGQQKELTNKRVSLKINIAGGAYTHFGFITESINPLSWKLSQKDMPVNNRNGAPFQGHFL
;
A
#
# COMPACT_ATOMS: atom_id res chain seq x y z
N MET A 1 10.33 22.20 -25.36
CA MET A 1 8.87 21.92 -25.32
C MET A 1 8.61 20.50 -25.82
N ARG A 2 8.52 19.51 -24.92
CA ARG A 2 8.06 18.14 -25.23
C ARG A 2 7.46 17.50 -23.98
N SER A 3 6.17 17.67 -23.72
CA SER A 3 5.46 16.88 -22.68
C SER A 3 3.92 16.91 -22.82
N GLY A 4 3.39 16.73 -24.04
CA GLY A 4 1.93 16.59 -24.24
C GLY A 4 1.45 15.14 -24.31
N ASN A 5 2.20 14.29 -25.01
CA ASN A 5 1.69 12.97 -25.42
C ASN A 5 1.84 11.86 -24.37
N SER A 6 2.70 12.04 -23.37
CA SER A 6 2.97 11.01 -22.35
C SER A 6 1.82 10.87 -21.33
N LEU A 7 1.16 11.99 -21.00
CA LEU A 7 0.13 12.03 -19.96
C LEU A 7 -1.20 11.41 -20.43
N HIS A 8 -1.58 11.64 -21.69
CA HIS A 8 -2.79 11.06 -22.29
C HIS A 8 -2.65 9.55 -22.47
N LEU A 9 -1.48 9.06 -22.86
CA LEU A 9 -1.24 7.62 -22.99
C LEU A 9 -1.29 6.93 -21.61
N ALA A 10 -0.71 7.55 -20.57
CA ALA A 10 -0.80 7.04 -19.21
C ALA A 10 -2.24 7.01 -18.67
N LEU A 11 -3.03 8.06 -18.92
CA LEU A 11 -4.45 8.10 -18.53
C LEU A 11 -5.29 7.04 -19.26
N LEU A 12 -5.02 6.84 -20.55
CA LEU A 12 -5.70 5.83 -21.37
C LEU A 12 -5.34 4.41 -20.90
N LEU A 13 -4.09 4.17 -20.52
CA LEU A 13 -3.65 2.88 -19.99
C LEU A 13 -4.19 2.60 -18.58
N LEU A 14 -4.39 3.63 -17.76
CA LEU A 14 -5.07 3.55 -16.47
C LEU A 14 -6.58 3.26 -16.62
N SER A 15 -7.27 3.91 -17.57
CA SER A 15 -8.70 3.69 -17.82
C SER A 15 -8.99 2.34 -18.47
N LEU A 16 -8.06 1.80 -19.25
CA LEU A 16 -8.12 0.46 -19.84
C LEU A 16 -7.64 -0.66 -18.88
N GLY A 17 -7.20 -0.32 -17.66
CA GLY A 17 -6.68 -1.29 -16.69
C GLY A 17 -5.36 -1.95 -17.07
N LEU A 18 -4.71 -1.47 -18.13
CA LEU A 18 -3.41 -1.94 -18.64
C LEU A 18 -2.23 -1.39 -17.83
N MET A 19 -2.45 -0.33 -17.06
CA MET A 19 -1.56 0.13 -15.98
C MET A 19 -2.28 -0.04 -14.64
N LYS A 20 -1.82 -0.99 -13.83
CA LYS A 20 -2.07 -0.94 -12.39
C LYS A 20 -1.15 0.15 -11.83
N PRO A 21 -1.62 1.04 -10.92
CA PRO A 21 -0.69 1.93 -10.21
C PRO A 21 0.39 1.03 -9.63
N GLY A 22 1.60 1.18 -10.16
CA GLY A 22 2.73 0.38 -9.73
C GLY A 22 2.83 0.59 -8.23
N ARG A 23 2.71 -0.50 -7.46
CA ARG A 23 3.29 -0.52 -6.13
C ARG A 23 4.76 -0.26 -6.37
N THR A 24 5.17 1.00 -6.30
CA THR A 24 6.58 1.32 -6.23
C THR A 24 7.10 0.43 -5.13
N ASN A 25 8.24 -0.21 -5.37
CA ASN A 25 9.01 -0.81 -4.29
C ASN A 25 9.52 0.39 -3.47
N GLY A 26 8.58 1.07 -2.82
CA GLY A 26 8.72 2.41 -2.30
C GLY A 26 9.67 2.27 -1.15
N GLN A 27 10.78 2.99 -1.24
CA GLN A 27 11.74 3.05 -0.15
C GLN A 27 10.97 3.23 1.16
N GLN A 28 11.17 2.30 2.09
CA GLN A 28 10.52 2.36 3.38
C GLN A 28 11.48 2.96 4.38
N LYS A 29 10.95 3.80 5.27
CA LYS A 29 11.66 4.21 6.47
C LYS A 29 11.11 3.42 7.64
N GLU A 30 12.01 2.84 8.42
CA GLU A 30 11.67 2.18 9.67
C GLU A 30 12.04 3.08 10.85
N LEU A 31 11.10 3.26 11.76
CA LEU A 31 11.28 3.89 13.06
C LEU A 31 11.08 2.80 14.11
N THR A 32 12.06 2.65 15.00
CA THR A 32 12.03 1.57 15.98
C THR A 32 12.50 2.07 17.35
N ASN A 33 11.95 1.49 18.41
CA ASN A 33 12.46 1.61 19.77
C ASN A 33 12.58 0.22 20.40
N LYS A 34 12.77 0.12 21.72
CA LYS A 34 12.90 -1.20 22.40
C LYS A 34 11.62 -2.04 22.44
N ARG A 35 10.47 -1.48 22.07
CA ARG A 35 9.14 -2.10 22.22
C ARG A 35 8.39 -2.24 20.90
N VAL A 36 8.49 -1.27 19.99
CA VAL A 36 7.68 -1.19 18.76
C VAL A 36 8.51 -0.87 17.53
N SER A 37 8.04 -1.33 16.38
CA SER A 37 8.53 -0.97 15.04
C SER A 37 7.38 -0.37 14.20
N LEU A 38 7.68 0.73 13.50
CA LEU A 38 6.80 1.40 12.55
C LEU A 38 7.52 1.48 11.20
N LYS A 39 6.86 1.04 10.11
CA LYS A 39 7.34 1.19 8.73
C LYS A 39 6.43 2.12 7.95
N ILE A 40 7.06 3.04 7.24
CA ILE A 40 6.40 4.11 6.49
C ILE A 40 6.90 4.06 5.05
N ASN A 41 5.98 4.04 4.08
CA ASN A 41 6.32 4.24 2.67
C ASN A 41 6.60 5.73 2.42
N ILE A 42 7.81 6.09 1.99
CA ILE A 42 8.18 7.50 1.81
C ILE A 42 7.50 8.15 0.60
N ALA A 43 7.02 7.38 -0.36
CA ALA A 43 6.38 7.92 -1.57
C ALA A 43 4.98 8.51 -1.30
N GLY A 44 4.37 8.21 -0.15
CA GLY A 44 3.03 8.71 0.18
C GLY A 44 2.72 8.79 1.68
N GLY A 45 3.72 8.61 2.55
CA GLY A 45 3.54 8.68 4.01
C GLY A 45 2.69 7.55 4.61
N ALA A 46 2.27 6.57 3.80
CA ALA A 46 1.41 5.49 4.25
C ALA A 46 2.14 4.58 5.24
N TYR A 47 1.53 4.31 6.38
CA TYR A 47 1.99 3.30 7.32
C TYR A 47 1.76 1.92 6.73
N THR A 48 2.83 1.15 6.62
CA THR A 48 2.81 -0.19 6.03
C THR A 48 3.00 -1.29 7.07
N HIS A 49 3.41 -0.93 8.28
CA HIS A 49 3.53 -1.82 9.42
C HIS A 49 3.57 -1.01 10.72
N PHE A 50 2.86 -1.44 11.75
CA PHE A 50 3.07 -1.01 13.14
C PHE A 50 2.88 -2.20 14.06
N GLY A 51 3.88 -2.57 14.88
CA GLY A 51 3.77 -3.75 15.74
C GLY A 51 4.77 -3.77 16.90
N PHE A 52 4.52 -4.65 17.87
CA PHE A 52 5.43 -4.91 18.99
C PHE A 52 6.55 -5.87 18.59
N ILE A 53 7.76 -5.63 19.09
CA ILE A 53 8.95 -6.40 18.70
C ILE A 53 8.93 -7.82 19.28
N THR A 54 8.35 -8.00 20.47
CA THR A 54 8.33 -9.28 21.18
C THR A 54 7.14 -10.16 20.83
N GLU A 55 6.13 -9.61 20.15
CA GLU A 55 4.88 -10.30 19.88
C GLU A 55 4.86 -10.83 18.45
N SER A 56 4.58 -12.13 18.30
CA SER A 56 4.40 -12.75 16.99
C SER A 56 3.06 -12.35 16.35
N ILE A 57 2.07 -12.01 17.17
CA ILE A 57 0.75 -11.57 16.75
C ILE A 57 0.69 -10.06 16.90
N ASN A 58 0.22 -9.40 15.84
CA ASN A 58 0.05 -7.97 15.82
C ASN A 58 -1.43 -7.61 15.96
N PRO A 59 -1.94 -7.32 17.17
CA PRO A 59 -3.35 -7.02 17.38
C PRO A 59 -3.78 -5.68 16.76
N LEU A 60 -2.82 -4.88 16.30
CA LEU A 60 -3.04 -3.55 15.75
C LEU A 60 -3.10 -3.55 14.22
N SER A 61 -2.99 -4.71 13.58
CA SER A 61 -3.05 -4.83 12.12
C SER A 61 -4.20 -5.73 11.71
N TRP A 62 -4.89 -5.35 10.64
CA TRP A 62 -5.95 -6.17 10.05
C TRP A 62 -5.76 -6.28 8.55
N LYS A 63 -6.23 -7.39 7.99
CA LYS A 63 -6.22 -7.67 6.57
C LYS A 63 -7.35 -8.61 6.23
N LEU A 64 -8.09 -8.30 5.18
CA LEU A 64 -9.07 -9.22 4.62
C LEU A 64 -8.41 -10.13 3.58
N SER A 65 -8.83 -11.39 3.57
CA SER A 65 -8.45 -12.29 2.49
C SER A 65 -9.22 -11.90 1.22
N GLN A 66 -8.67 -12.21 0.04
CA GLN A 66 -9.26 -11.79 -1.22
C GLN A 66 -10.68 -12.33 -1.43
N LYS A 67 -11.00 -13.53 -0.90
CA LYS A 67 -12.35 -14.12 -0.95
C LYS A 67 -13.38 -13.32 -0.14
N ASP A 68 -12.93 -12.68 0.94
CA ASP A 68 -13.80 -11.93 1.88
C ASP A 68 -13.97 -10.47 1.44
N MET A 69 -13.22 -10.02 0.42
CA MET A 69 -13.39 -8.68 -0.15
C MET A 69 -14.69 -8.60 -0.97
N PRO A 70 -15.37 -7.43 -0.99
CA PRO A 70 -16.48 -7.15 -1.88
C PRO A 70 -16.12 -7.49 -3.34
N VAL A 71 -17.07 -8.08 -4.08
CA VAL A 71 -16.81 -8.63 -5.44
C VAL A 71 -16.18 -7.59 -6.37
N ASN A 72 -16.65 -6.34 -6.32
CA ASN A 72 -16.13 -5.23 -7.11
C ASN A 72 -14.69 -4.80 -6.76
N ASN A 73 -14.14 -5.28 -5.64
CA ASN A 73 -12.81 -4.90 -5.15
C ASN A 73 -11.81 -6.08 -5.11
N ARG A 74 -12.23 -7.29 -5.48
CA ARG A 74 -11.37 -8.50 -5.45
C ARG A 74 -10.14 -8.41 -6.37
N ASN A 75 -10.21 -7.61 -7.43
CA ASN A 75 -9.11 -7.34 -8.36
C ASN A 75 -8.37 -6.02 -8.08
N GLY A 76 -8.79 -5.30 -7.04
CA GLY A 76 -8.26 -3.99 -6.66
C GLY A 76 -7.16 -4.07 -5.61
N ALA A 77 -6.99 -2.95 -4.89
CA ALA A 77 -6.06 -2.88 -3.77
C ALA A 77 -6.54 -3.75 -2.59
N PRO A 78 -5.62 -4.40 -1.86
CA PRO A 78 -5.98 -5.21 -0.70
C PRO A 78 -6.59 -4.35 0.41
N PHE A 79 -7.66 -4.85 1.03
CA PHE A 79 -8.24 -4.27 2.24
C PHE A 79 -7.38 -4.68 3.44
N GLN A 80 -6.62 -3.72 3.95
CA GLN A 80 -5.72 -3.87 5.09
C GLN A 80 -5.49 -2.52 5.75
N GLY A 81 -5.08 -2.53 7.01
CA GLY A 81 -4.78 -1.31 7.74
C GLY A 81 -4.17 -1.56 9.12
N HIS A 82 -3.96 -0.46 9.85
CA HIS A 82 -3.44 -0.45 11.21
C HIS A 82 -4.34 0.41 12.10
N PHE A 83 -4.58 -0.02 13.34
CA PHE A 83 -5.18 0.80 14.39
C PHE A 83 -4.05 1.53 15.12
N LEU A 84 -4.16 2.86 15.25
CA LEU A 84 -3.18 3.74 15.90
C LEU A 84 -3.74 4.30 17.21
#